data_AF-A0A067T1B6-F1
#
_entry.id   AF-A0A067T1B6-F1
#
_cell.length_a   1.000
_cell.length_b   1.000
_cell.length_c   1.000
_cell.angle_alpha   90.00
_cell.angle_beta   90.00
_cell.angle_gamma   90.00
#
_symmetry.space_group_name_H-M   'P 1'
#
loop_
_entity.id
_entity.type
_entity.pdbx_description
1 polymer ?
#
loop_
_entity_poly.entity_id
_entity_poly.type
_entity_poly.pdbx_seq_one_letter_code
_entity_poly.pdbx_strand_id
1 'polypeptide(L)' 'MAGSPPPRYEVQKTYPPRGGFCQYRLVKATEFECHLCGKEKKAKLVAFVGEKWDEP' A
#
# COMPACT_ATOMS: atom_id res chain seq x y z
N MET A 1 20.20 16.29 6.44
CA MET A 1 20.27 14.87 6.06
C MET A 1 18.84 14.35 5.95
N ALA A 2 18.61 13.48 4.95
CA ALA A 2 17.39 12.72 4.68
C ALA A 2 16.08 13.52 4.54
N GLY A 3 15.79 14.00 3.32
CA GLY A 3 14.41 14.25 2.95
C GLY A 3 13.70 12.90 2.88
N SER A 4 12.73 12.66 3.76
CA SER A 4 11.85 11.50 3.64
C SER A 4 11.25 11.51 2.24
N PRO A 5 11.32 10.40 1.48
CA PRO A 5 10.63 10.33 0.21
C PRO A 5 9.15 10.65 0.46
N PRO A 6 8.48 11.40 -0.44
CA PRO A 6 7.05 11.66 -0.27
C PRO A 6 6.34 10.31 -0.07
N PRO A 7 5.33 10.21 0.82
CA PRO A 7 4.58 8.99 1.00
C PRO A 7 4.12 8.58 -0.40
N ARG A 8 4.68 7.47 -0.92
CA ARG A 8 4.55 7.11 -2.34
C ARG A 8 3.08 7.02 -2.75
N TYR A 9 2.20 6.83 -1.78
CA TYR A 9 0.78 6.69 -1.96
C TYR A 9 -0.01 7.46 -0.90
N GLU A 10 -0.94 8.30 -1.35
CA GLU A 10 -1.90 8.98 -0.49
C GLU A 10 -3.04 8.01 -0.14
N VAL A 11 -3.12 7.58 1.12
CA VAL A 11 -4.16 6.66 1.60
C VAL A 11 -5.44 7.43 1.90
N GLN A 12 -6.51 7.08 1.17
CA GLN A 12 -7.85 7.57 1.44
C GLN A 12 -8.51 6.83 2.61
N LYS A 13 -8.27 5.52 2.73
CA LYS A 13 -8.93 4.68 3.74
C LYS A 13 -8.09 3.46 4.08
N THR A 14 -7.96 3.18 5.37
CA THR A 14 -7.37 1.95 5.89
C THR A 14 -8.47 0.98 6.30
N TYR A 15 -8.34 -0.29 5.94
CA TYR A 15 -9.23 -1.36 6.39
C TYR A 15 -8.59 -2.11 7.57
N PRO A 16 -9.40 -2.71 8.46
CA PRO A 16 -8.86 -3.49 9.56
C PRO A 16 -8.03 -4.68 9.03
N PRO A 17 -6.93 -5.03 9.72
CA PRO A 17 -6.11 -6.18 9.39
C PRO A 17 -6.95 -7.46 9.35
N ARG A 18 -6.72 -8.30 8.35
CA ARG A 18 -7.33 -9.62 8.23
C ARG A 18 -6.22 -10.66 8.16
N GLY A 19 -5.91 -11.27 9.30
CA GLY A 19 -4.76 -12.15 9.45
C GLY A 19 -3.46 -11.36 9.28
N GLY A 20 -2.56 -11.84 8.42
CA GLY A 20 -1.30 -11.17 8.12
C GLY A 20 -1.38 -10.08 7.04
N PHE A 21 -2.57 -9.65 6.62
CA PHE A 21 -2.73 -8.67 5.55
C PHE A 21 -3.49 -7.42 6.02
N CYS A 22 -2.95 -6.25 5.69
CA CYS A 22 -3.62 -4.96 5.84
C CYS A 22 -3.98 -4.40 4.46
N GLN A 23 -5.20 -3.93 4.30
CA GLN A 23 -5.68 -3.39 3.03
C GLN A 23 -5.87 -1.88 3.11
N TYR A 24 -5.37 -1.17 2.10
CA TYR A 24 -5.41 0.28 1.99
C TYR A 24 -6.06 0.69 0.68
N ARG A 25 -6.89 1.72 0.74
CA ARG A 25 -7.44 2.41 -0.42
C ARG A 25 -6.69 3.70 -0.63
N LEU A 26 -6.09 3.86 -1.79
CA LEU A 26 -5.38 5.05 -2.24
C LEU A 26 -6.34 6.05 -2.89
N VAL A 27 -6.01 7.34 -2.80
CA VAL A 27 -6.75 8.41 -3.49
C VAL A 27 -6.60 8.27 -5.01
N LYS A 28 -5.37 7.99 -5.47
CA LYS A 28 -5.02 7.79 -6.89
C LYS A 28 -4.69 6.33 -7.20
N ALA A 29 -5.03 5.90 -8.42
CA ALA A 29 -4.66 4.56 -8.88
C ALA A 29 -3.14 4.53 -9.09
N THR A 30 -2.50 3.53 -8.51
CA THR A 30 -1.06 3.35 -8.51
C THR A 30 -0.71 2.07 -9.23
N GLU A 31 0.40 2.10 -9.95
CA GLU A 31 1.05 0.92 -10.49
C GLU A 31 1.94 0.29 -9.42
N PHE A 32 1.70 -0.99 -9.13
CA PHE A 32 2.45 -1.77 -8.17
C PHE A 32 2.62 -3.19 -8.68
N GLU A 33 3.73 -3.83 -8.30
CA GLU A 33 3.92 -5.25 -8.53
C GLU A 33 3.26 -6.06 -7.41
N CYS A 34 2.42 -7.01 -7.77
CA CYS A 34 1.78 -7.88 -6.80
C CYS A 34 2.71 -9.06 -6.48
N HIS A 35 3.30 -9.07 -5.28
CA HIS A 35 4.19 -10.15 -4.82
C HIS A 35 3.56 -11.56 -4.85
N LEU A 36 2.23 -11.67 -4.78
CA LEU A 36 1.54 -12.96 -4.85
C LEU A 36 1.49 -13.54 -6.27
N CYS A 37 1.44 -12.70 -7.31
CA CYS A 37 1.30 -13.18 -8.68
C CYS A 37 2.41 -12.73 -9.63
N GLY A 38 3.37 -11.91 -9.15
CA GLY A 38 4.49 -11.40 -9.94
C GLY A 38 4.08 -10.56 -11.14
N LYS A 39 2.92 -9.89 -11.07
CA LYS A 39 2.40 -9.06 -12.18
C LYS A 39 2.26 -7.62 -11.74
N GLU A 40 2.58 -6.72 -12.66
CA GLU A 40 2.25 -5.31 -12.55
C GLU A 40 0.74 -5.10 -12.59
N LYS A 41 0.23 -4.35 -11.63
CA LYS A 41 -1.19 -4.03 -11.49
C LYS A 41 -1.34 -2.55 -11.26
N LYS A 42 -2.37 -1.95 -11.86
CA LYS A 42 -2.77 -0.58 -11.59
C LYS A 42 -4.08 -0.56 -10.82
N ALA A 43 -4.06 -0.22 -9.54
CA ALA A 43 -5.27 -0.14 -8.74
C ALA A 43 -5.20 0.93 -7.65
N LYS A 44 -6.37 1.31 -7.13
CA LYS A 44 -6.50 2.14 -5.92
C LYS A 44 -6.50 1.29 -4.65
N LEU A 45 -6.50 -0.02 -4.76
CA LEU A 45 -6.70 -0.94 -3.66
C LEU A 45 -5.46 -1.82 -3.57
N VAL A 46 -4.72 -1.66 -2.48
CA VAL A 46 -3.44 -2.33 -2.26
C VAL A 46 -3.52 -3.08 -0.93
N ALA A 47 -2.92 -4.26 -0.89
CA ALA A 47 -2.83 -5.06 0.32
C ALA A 47 -1.36 -5.32 0.62
N PHE A 48 -0.98 -5.12 1.87
CA PHE A 48 0.38 -5.32 2.36
C PHE A 48 0.40 -6.51 3.30
N VAL A 49 1.48 -7.28 3.23
CA VAL A 49 1.75 -8.38 4.16
C VAL A 49 2.47 -7.81 5.37
N GLY A 50 1.92 -7.99 6.57
CA GLY A 50 2.45 -7.45 7.81
C GLY A 50 1.64 -6.28 8.38
N GLU A 51 1.89 -6.02 9.66
CA GLU A 51 1.02 -5.21 10.52
C GLU A 51 1.20 -3.70 10.39
N LYS A 52 2.07 -3.21 9.49
CA LYS A 52 2.49 -1.79 9.52
C LYS A 52 2.51 -1.12 8.15
N TRP A 53 1.56 -0.20 7.98
CA TRP A 53 1.73 1.05 7.23
C TRP A 53 2.09 2.13 8.24
N ASP A 54 3.27 1.98 8.83
CA ASP A 54 3.79 2.80 9.93
C ASP A 54 5.30 2.76 9.72
N GLU A 55 6.04 3.78 9.36
CA GLU A 55 5.79 5.18 8.99
C GLU A 55 7.01 5.57 8.08
N PRO A 56 7.40 6.83 7.82
CA PRO A 56 8.00 7.34 6.56
C PRO A 56 9.31 6.72 6.04
#